data_AF-M8CWP9-F1
#
_entry.id   AF-M8CWP9-F1
#
_cell.length_a   1.000
_cell.length_b   1.000
_cell.length_c   1.000
_cell.angle_alpha   90.00
_cell.angle_beta   90.00
_cell.angle_gamma   90.00
#
_symmetry.space_group_name_H-M   'P 1'
#
loop_
_entity.id
_entity.type
_entity.pdbx_description
1 polymer ?
#
loop_
_entity_poly.entity_id
_entity_poly.type
_entity_poly.pdbx_seq_one_letter_code
_entity_poly.pdbx_strand_id
1 'polypeptide(L)'
;MRSALGLSHWCSLLLLLSLVTAPRGLEVGDLFSQGKPPAVKQDCSRTCESKFCTDDYLNTRCNENLLGCLDGVNPAGPTFPGNKCSVGETAFVIKGVIEAAVLAGKILHKRDIGQ
;
A
#
# COMPACT_ATOMS: atom_id res chain seq x y z
N MET A 1 -25.23 -27.43 33.36
CA MET A 1 -25.03 -26.26 32.47
C MET A 1 -23.86 -25.42 32.97
N ARG A 2 -22.60 -25.81 32.74
CA ARG A 2 -21.42 -24.99 33.11
C ARG A 2 -20.23 -25.07 32.14
N SER A 3 -20.34 -25.80 31.02
CA SER A 3 -19.20 -26.02 30.10
C SER A 3 -19.30 -25.35 28.73
N ALA A 4 -20.28 -24.46 28.51
CA ALA A 4 -20.42 -23.79 27.21
C ALA A 4 -19.67 -22.44 27.13
N LEU A 5 -19.42 -21.76 28.27
CA LEU A 5 -18.76 -20.44 28.28
C LEU A 5 -17.23 -20.52 28.11
N GLY A 6 -16.61 -21.65 28.47
CA GLY A 6 -15.15 -21.83 28.35
C GLY A 6 -14.66 -22.02 26.92
N LEU A 7 -15.46 -22.69 26.08
CA LEU A 7 -15.12 -22.95 24.67
C LEU A 7 -15.14 -21.66 23.84
N SER A 8 -16.11 -20.77 24.11
CA SER A 8 -16.26 -19.50 23.39
C SER A 8 -15.10 -18.54 23.67
N HIS A 9 -14.70 -18.40 24.94
CA HIS A 9 -13.61 -17.50 25.30
C HIS A 9 -12.28 -17.99 24.72
N TRP A 10 -12.06 -19.31 24.70
CA TRP A 10 -10.87 -19.90 24.09
C TRP A 10 -10.87 -19.74 22.56
N CYS A 11 -12.02 -19.88 21.91
CA CYS A 11 -12.16 -19.60 20.47
C CYS A 11 -11.88 -18.13 20.13
N SER A 12 -12.40 -17.19 20.91
CA SER A 12 -12.13 -15.77 20.71
C SER A 12 -10.66 -15.43 20.96
N LEU A 13 -10.03 -16.04 21.96
CA LEU A 13 -8.61 -15.84 22.27
C LEU A 13 -7.70 -16.45 21.18
N LEU A 14 -8.06 -17.60 20.63
CA LEU A 14 -7.37 -18.24 19.49
C LEU A 14 -7.49 -17.39 18.21
N LEU A 15 -8.67 -16.81 17.94
CA LEU A 15 -8.85 -15.87 16.83
C LEU A 15 -7.98 -14.63 17.01
N LEU A 16 -7.96 -14.03 18.20
CA LEU A 16 -7.12 -12.87 18.50
C LEU A 16 -5.62 -13.18 18.40
N LEU A 17 -5.19 -14.38 18.82
CA LEU A 17 -3.81 -14.84 18.64
C LEU A 17 -3.45 -14.97 17.15
N SER A 18 -4.37 -15.47 16.32
CA SER A 18 -4.15 -15.62 14.87
C SER A 18 -4.02 -14.28 14.13
N LEU A 19 -4.68 -13.21 14.60
CA LEU A 19 -4.48 -11.86 14.07
C LEU A 19 -3.14 -11.25 14.50
N VAL A 20 -2.62 -11.61 15.68
CA VAL A 20 -1.34 -11.13 16.21
C VAL A 20 -0.14 -11.83 15.55
N THR A 21 -0.30 -13.07 15.08
CA THR A 21 0.76 -13.85 14.43
C THR A 21 0.75 -13.77 12.90
N ALA A 22 0.32 -12.65 12.31
CA ALA A 22 0.66 -12.34 10.93
C ALA A 22 1.90 -11.42 10.89
N PRO A 23 3.12 -11.89 11.24
CA PRO A 23 4.29 -11.19 10.77
C PRO A 23 4.42 -11.50 9.28
N ARG A 24 4.99 -10.55 8.56
CA ARG A 24 5.35 -10.56 7.14
C ARG A 24 4.22 -10.03 6.28
N GLY A 25 4.49 -8.84 5.74
CA GLY A 25 3.64 -8.17 4.78
C GLY A 25 3.27 -9.10 3.64
N LEU A 26 2.14 -8.82 3.02
CA LEU A 26 1.62 -9.55 1.88
C LEU A 26 2.61 -9.42 0.70
N GLU A 27 3.57 -10.33 0.58
CA GLU A 27 4.48 -10.42 -0.57
C GLU A 27 3.74 -11.07 -1.74
N VAL A 28 2.86 -10.30 -2.39
CA VAL A 28 2.16 -10.73 -3.62
C VAL A 28 3.15 -11.07 -4.75
N GLY A 29 4.41 -10.63 -4.65
CA GLY A 29 5.49 -10.91 -5.61
C GLY A 29 5.78 -12.41 -5.83
N ASP A 30 5.50 -13.27 -4.86
CA ASP A 30 5.75 -14.72 -4.99
C ASP A 30 4.69 -15.41 -5.87
N LEU A 31 3.46 -14.89 -5.89
CA LEU A 31 2.38 -15.35 -6.79
C LEU A 31 2.67 -15.00 -8.26
N PHE A 32 3.19 -13.79 -8.50
CA PHE A 32 3.51 -13.33 -9.86
C PHE A 32 4.73 -14.02 -10.45
N SER A 33 5.54 -14.69 -9.63
CA SER A 33 6.74 -15.39 -10.06
C SER A 33 6.45 -16.78 -10.65
N GLN A 34 5.22 -17.31 -10.57
CA GLN A 34 4.80 -18.63 -11.11
C GLN A 34 5.84 -19.76 -10.93
N GLY A 35 6.53 -19.81 -9.79
CA GLY A 35 7.55 -20.83 -9.51
C GLY A 35 8.78 -20.78 -10.44
N LYS A 36 8.97 -19.69 -11.21
CA LYS A 36 10.16 -19.46 -12.02
C LYS A 36 11.19 -18.72 -11.18
N PRO A 37 12.47 -19.18 -11.15
CA PRO A 37 13.53 -18.42 -10.50
C PRO A 37 13.55 -17.00 -11.10
N PRO A 38 13.84 -15.95 -10.30
CA PRO A 38 13.66 -14.56 -10.68
C PRO A 38 14.40 -14.27 -11.98
N ALA A 39 13.68 -14.28 -13.11
CA ALA A 39 14.20 -13.79 -14.36
C ALA A 39 14.19 -12.27 -14.24
N VAL A 40 15.37 -11.72 -13.94
CA VAL A 40 15.72 -10.35 -13.54
C VAL A 40 15.13 -9.20 -14.40
N LYS A 41 14.31 -9.46 -15.44
CA LYS A 41 14.04 -8.50 -16.51
C LYS A 41 12.61 -8.45 -17.09
N GLN A 42 11.58 -8.95 -16.42
CA GLN A 42 10.24 -8.95 -17.03
C GLN A 42 9.42 -7.66 -16.78
N ASP A 43 9.46 -7.06 -15.58
CA ASP A 43 8.60 -5.90 -15.27
C ASP A 43 9.34 -4.79 -14.51
N CYS A 44 10.32 -4.17 -15.16
CA CYS A 44 11.08 -3.04 -14.60
C CYS A 44 11.11 -1.89 -15.61
N SER A 45 11.02 -0.65 -15.11
CA SER A 45 11.42 0.52 -15.91
C SER A 45 12.83 0.30 -16.46
N ARG A 46 13.05 0.66 -17.74
CA ARG A 46 14.38 0.64 -18.38
C ARG A 46 15.06 2.00 -18.39
N THR A 47 14.48 2.98 -17.68
CA THR A 47 15.05 4.31 -17.44
C THR A 47 15.39 4.46 -15.96
N CYS A 48 16.55 5.06 -15.68
CA CYS A 48 16.95 5.42 -14.33
C CYS A 48 16.16 6.66 -13.88
N GLU A 49 15.10 6.47 -13.11
CA GLU A 49 14.37 7.56 -12.47
C GLU A 49 14.97 7.85 -11.09
N SER A 50 15.33 9.11 -10.82
CA SER A 50 15.88 9.54 -9.52
C SER A 50 14.96 10.48 -8.74
N LYS A 51 13.69 10.52 -9.15
CA LYS A 51 12.65 11.23 -8.44
C LYS A 51 12.32 10.35 -7.21
N PHE A 52 12.78 10.72 -6.01
CA PHE A 52 12.52 10.06 -4.70
C PHE A 52 13.51 8.99 -4.20
N CYS A 53 14.81 9.09 -4.53
CA CYS A 53 15.84 8.09 -4.18
C CYS A 53 16.13 7.82 -2.68
N THR A 54 15.54 8.55 -1.74
CA THR A 54 15.88 8.45 -0.31
C THR A 54 14.68 8.22 0.59
N ASP A 55 13.49 8.05 0.00
CA ASP A 55 12.25 8.28 0.73
C ASP A 55 11.43 6.98 0.87
N ASP A 56 11.12 6.67 2.13
CA ASP A 56 10.13 5.68 2.55
C ASP A 56 8.82 5.83 1.74
N TYR A 57 8.11 4.74 1.45
CA TYR A 57 6.78 4.80 0.83
C TYR A 57 5.77 5.60 1.68
N LEU A 58 6.06 5.79 2.98
CA LEU A 58 5.33 6.68 3.89
C LEU A 58 5.96 8.07 4.05
N ASN A 59 6.97 8.43 3.28
CA ASN A 59 7.53 9.77 3.29
C ASN A 59 6.45 10.80 2.99
N THR A 60 6.20 11.69 3.95
CA THR A 60 5.08 12.62 3.87
C THR A 60 5.29 13.65 2.76
N ARG A 61 6.53 14.05 2.48
CA ARG A 61 6.83 15.01 1.41
C ARG A 61 6.56 14.42 0.02
N CYS A 62 6.95 13.18 -0.22
CA CYS A 62 6.66 12.48 -1.48
C CYS A 62 5.15 12.33 -1.68
N ASN A 63 4.45 11.84 -0.66
CA ASN A 63 3.02 11.59 -0.72
C ASN A 63 2.20 12.90 -0.85
N GLU A 64 2.55 13.96 -0.13
CA GLU A 64 1.90 15.28 -0.25
C GLU A 64 2.13 15.91 -1.64
N ASN A 65 3.34 15.79 -2.19
CA ASN A 65 3.62 16.25 -3.57
C ASN A 65 2.81 15.46 -4.61
N LEU A 66 2.64 14.15 -4.41
CA LEU A 66 1.83 13.31 -5.29
C LEU A 66 0.35 13.67 -5.21
N LEU A 67 -0.18 13.99 -4.02
CA LEU A 67 -1.55 14.50 -3.88
C LEU A 67 -1.74 15.79 -4.68
N GLY A 68 -0.81 16.74 -4.57
CA GLY A 68 -0.86 17.97 -5.37
C GLY A 68 -0.78 17.73 -6.88
N CYS A 69 -0.05 16.70 -7.30
CA CYS A 69 -0.02 16.28 -8.71
C CYS A 69 -1.37 15.71 -9.17
N LEU A 70 -2.00 14.84 -8.36
CA LEU A 70 -3.31 14.25 -8.64
C LEU A 70 -4.42 15.31 -8.71
N ASP A 71 -4.36 16.35 -7.87
CA ASP A 71 -5.31 17.47 -7.90
C ASP A 71 -5.20 18.30 -9.19
N GLY A 72 -4.02 18.29 -9.84
CA GLY A 72 -3.78 18.95 -11.12
C GLY A 72 -4.14 18.12 -12.36
N VAL A 73 -4.53 16.85 -12.20
CA VAL A 73 -4.90 15.99 -13.32
C VAL A 73 -6.20 16.49 -13.94
N ASN A 74 -6.18 16.77 -15.25
CA ASN A 74 -7.40 17.02 -16.01
C ASN A 74 -8.08 15.68 -16.35
N PRO A 75 -9.24 15.35 -15.75
CA PRO A 75 -9.92 14.07 -16.00
C PRO A 75 -10.48 13.94 -17.43
N ALA A 76 -10.70 15.07 -18.12
CA ALA A 76 -11.11 15.13 -19.52
C ALA A 76 -9.93 15.28 -20.49
N GLY A 77 -8.69 15.32 -19.97
CA GLY A 77 -7.49 15.42 -20.78
C GLY A 77 -7.22 14.16 -21.61
N PRO A 78 -6.39 14.26 -22.67
CA PRO A 78 -6.01 13.09 -23.43
C PRO A 78 -5.25 12.09 -22.55
N THR A 79 -5.50 10.81 -22.80
CA THR A 79 -4.78 9.69 -22.18
C THR A 79 -4.14 8.83 -23.27
N PHE A 80 -3.33 7.85 -22.88
CA PHE A 80 -2.65 6.99 -23.84
C PHE A 80 -3.65 6.08 -24.59
N PRO A 81 -3.37 5.72 -25.86
CA PRO A 81 -4.25 4.88 -26.66
C PRO A 81 -4.41 3.49 -26.04
N GLY A 82 -5.64 2.98 -26.02
CA GLY A 82 -5.97 1.69 -25.43
C GLY A 82 -6.20 1.71 -23.92
N ASN A 83 -6.18 2.89 -23.27
CA ASN A 83 -6.59 3.02 -21.87
C ASN A 83 -8.05 2.57 -21.70
N LYS A 84 -8.26 1.61 -20.79
CA LYS A 84 -9.59 1.08 -20.45
C LYS A 84 -10.15 1.65 -19.14
N CYS A 85 -9.36 2.44 -18.42
CA CYS A 85 -9.70 2.99 -17.13
C CYS A 85 -10.12 4.46 -17.28
N SER A 86 -11.10 4.88 -16.47
CA SER A 86 -11.43 6.30 -16.33
C SER A 86 -10.29 7.03 -15.63
N VAL A 87 -9.76 8.08 -16.25
CA VAL A 87 -8.64 8.87 -15.70
C VAL A 87 -9.02 9.47 -14.34
N GLY A 88 -10.18 10.11 -14.27
CA GLY A 88 -10.65 10.74 -13.03
C GLY A 88 -10.92 9.74 -11.91
N GLU A 89 -11.56 8.61 -12.23
CA GLU A 89 -11.83 7.55 -11.25
C GLU A 89 -10.53 6.92 -10.72
N THR A 90 -9.60 6.61 -11.63
CA THR A 90 -8.31 6.03 -11.27
C THR A 90 -7.50 7.00 -10.41
N ALA A 91 -7.44 8.29 -10.79
CA ALA A 91 -6.78 9.32 -10.00
C ALA A 91 -7.40 9.46 -8.60
N PHE A 92 -8.72 9.38 -8.48
CA PHE A 92 -9.43 9.41 -7.20
C PHE A 92 -9.09 8.21 -6.30
N VAL A 93 -9.05 6.99 -6.86
CA VAL A 93 -8.67 5.79 -6.11
C VAL A 93 -7.23 5.90 -5.59
N ILE A 94 -6.30 6.35 -6.44
CA ILE A 94 -4.91 6.58 -6.04
C ILE A 94 -4.85 7.64 -4.93
N LYS A 95 -5.58 8.76 -5.07
CA LYS A 95 -5.63 9.83 -4.07
C LYS A 95 -6.02 9.29 -2.69
N GLY A 96 -7.03 8.42 -2.61
CA GLY A 96 -7.44 7.80 -1.34
C GLY A 96 -6.34 6.97 -0.66
N VAL A 97 -5.56 6.21 -1.43
CA VAL A 97 -4.42 5.44 -0.89
C VAL A 97 -3.31 6.37 -0.40
N ILE A 98 -3.00 7.42 -1.15
CA ILE A 98 -1.95 8.36 -0.79
C ILE A 98 -2.33 9.21 0.42
N GLU A 99 -3.60 9.61 0.57
CA GLU A 99 -4.09 10.28 1.79
C GLU A 99 -3.88 9.42 3.04
N ALA A 100 -4.16 8.11 2.94
CA ALA A 100 -3.89 7.17 4.02
C ALA A 100 -2.39 7.02 4.29
N ALA A 101 -1.54 7.01 3.26
CA ALA A 101 -0.08 6.96 3.40
C ALA A 101 0.48 8.21 4.09
N VAL A 102 -0.02 9.41 3.77
CA VAL A 102 0.35 10.66 4.47
C VAL A 102 -0.03 10.57 5.95
N LEU A 103 -1.24 10.10 6.26
CA LEU A 103 -1.68 9.94 7.65
C LEU A 103 -0.79 8.95 8.40
N ALA A 104 -0.53 7.77 7.80
CA ALA A 104 0.34 6.75 8.39
C ALA A 104 1.77 7.28 8.62
N GLY A 105 2.36 7.95 7.64
CA GLY A 105 3.68 8.58 7.76
C GLY A 105 3.73 9.61 8.88
N LYS A 106 2.72 10.47 9.01
CA LYS A 106 2.63 11.45 10.12
C LYS A 106 2.54 10.78 11.49
N ILE A 107 1.85 9.64 11.61
CA ILE A 107 1.72 8.90 12.86
C ILE A 107 3.03 8.19 13.23
N LEU A 108 3.65 7.49 12.27
CA LEU A 108 4.84 6.69 12.51
C LEU A 108 6.08 7.57 12.73
N HIS A 109 6.31 8.60 11.91
CA HIS A 109 7.43 9.52 12.14
C HIS A 109 7.28 10.34 13.42
N LYS A 110 6.05 10.62 13.87
CA LYS A 110 5.82 11.27 15.17
C LYS A 110 6.16 10.35 16.35
N ARG A 111 5.96 9.04 16.21
CA ARG A 111 6.31 8.06 17.25
C ARG A 111 7.82 7.85 17.38
N ASP A 112 8.57 8.03 16.29
CA ASP A 112 10.03 7.88 16.28
C ASP A 112 10.75 9.03 17.03
N ILE A 113 10.22 10.26 16.94
CA ILE A 113 10.76 11.45 17.66
C ILE A 113 10.42 11.42 19.17
N GLY A 114 9.50 10.54 19.60
CA GLY A 114 9.05 10.41 20.98
C GLY A 114 9.72 9.27 21.78
N GLN A 115 10.73 8.60 21.21
CA GLN A 115 11.66 7.70 21.92
C GLN A 115 12.99 8.42 22.18
#